data_AF-A0A975CWT3-F1
#
_entry.id   AF-A0A975CWT3-F1
#
_cell.length_a   1.000
_cell.length_b   1.000
_cell.length_c   1.000
_cell.angle_alpha   90.00
_cell.angle_beta   90.00
_cell.angle_gamma   90.00
#
_symmetry.space_group_name_H-M   'P 1'
#
loop_
_entity.id
_entity.type
_entity.pdbx_description
1 polymer ?
#
loop_
_entity_poly.entity_id
_entity_poly.type
_entity_poly.pdbx_seq_one_letter_code
_entity_poly.pdbx_strand_id
1 'polypeptide(L)'
;MQNKQTPENKETTRNILQKIIKALAKDLWIVILDILAVNLAYFLALMLRFFVNGEFRPTVSYYQTDFLKFAPFYTILCILVFALFRLYGGMWRYAGINDMNRIIGASAVTAVIHIIGTAIFIRRMPITYYIMGAVIQFLFISLIRFGYRILLVEKKKVTARKAPTVPTMIIGAGETARKAIHHLEDTPFRAILAVDEKSAGKSLDGIPIISDAEQGFSKVRAVFIAEPSLDSEKRKSIKAACEERGLELQDYTGYLSNLGGKVPVTSLLEVIPGPVELEIDGKSLQYASGHEALEHLKDRFEVKSIEATKIILTRPNTSAYIGYEAWAQQYKEETGEDISFF
;
A
#
# COMPACT_ATOMS: atom_id res chain seq x y z
N MET A 1 -12.08 37.33 -31.22
CA MET A 1 -11.84 37.07 -29.78
C MET A 1 -10.66 36.11 -29.66
N GLN A 2 -9.46 36.62 -29.40
CA GLN A 2 -8.26 35.78 -29.24
C GLN A 2 -8.14 35.31 -27.79
N ASN A 3 -8.16 33.99 -27.62
CA ASN A 3 -8.08 33.30 -26.33
C ASN A 3 -6.64 33.43 -25.76
N LYS A 4 -6.43 34.36 -24.82
CA LYS A 4 -5.18 34.48 -24.05
C LYS A 4 -5.09 33.31 -23.07
N GLN A 5 -4.50 32.20 -23.50
CA GLN A 5 -4.05 31.16 -22.57
C GLN A 5 -2.87 31.70 -21.74
N THR A 6 -3.09 31.88 -20.44
CA THR A 6 -2.15 32.33 -19.42
C THR A 6 -0.89 31.44 -19.37
N PRO A 7 0.32 32.01 -19.23
CA PRO A 7 1.60 31.25 -19.26
C PRO A 7 1.68 30.10 -18.25
N GLU A 8 1.03 30.24 -17.09
CA GLU A 8 0.97 29.23 -16.02
C GLU A 8 0.26 27.92 -16.45
N ASN A 9 -0.75 28.02 -17.32
CA ASN A 9 -1.48 26.86 -17.82
C ASN A 9 -0.64 26.06 -18.85
N LYS A 10 0.23 26.75 -19.61
CA LYS A 10 1.14 26.11 -20.58
C LYS A 10 2.24 25.32 -19.89
N GLU A 11 2.78 25.84 -18.79
CA GLU A 11 3.84 25.17 -18.03
C GLU A 11 3.32 23.94 -17.28
N THR A 12 2.14 24.05 -16.66
CA THR A 12 1.44 22.92 -16.02
C THR A 12 1.14 21.81 -17.02
N THR A 13 0.60 22.17 -18.19
CA THR A 13 0.32 21.22 -19.28
C THR A 13 1.59 20.51 -19.76
N ARG A 14 2.70 21.25 -19.93
CA ARG A 14 4.00 20.69 -20.34
C ARG A 14 4.55 19.70 -19.32
N ASN A 15 4.44 20.01 -18.03
CA ASN A 15 4.91 19.14 -16.95
C ASN A 15 4.10 17.83 -16.87
N ILE A 16 2.79 17.90 -17.08
CA ILE A 16 1.92 16.71 -17.14
C ILE A 16 2.29 15.84 -18.35
N LEU A 17 2.44 16.44 -19.53
CA LEU A 17 2.84 15.75 -20.75
C LEU A 17 4.20 15.04 -20.59
N GLN A 18 5.20 15.71 -20.02
CA GLN A 18 6.51 15.10 -19.76
C GLN A 18 6.41 13.91 -18.78
N LYS A 19 5.57 14.00 -17.74
CA LYS A 19 5.31 12.89 -16.82
C LYS A 19 4.68 11.70 -17.54
N ILE A 20 3.69 11.95 -18.40
CA ILE A 20 3.02 10.91 -19.18
C ILE A 20 4.01 10.23 -20.13
N ILE A 21 4.80 11.00 -20.87
CA ILE A 21 5.79 10.46 -21.82
C ILE A 21 6.82 9.58 -21.11
N LYS A 22 7.34 10.01 -19.96
CA LYS A 22 8.28 9.21 -19.16
C LYS A 22 7.65 7.91 -18.64
N ALA A 23 6.39 7.96 -18.21
CA ALA A 23 5.66 6.78 -17.75
C ALA A 23 5.43 5.78 -18.90
N LEU A 24 5.03 6.26 -20.08
CA LEU A 24 4.83 5.44 -21.27
C LEU A 24 6.14 4.80 -21.76
N ALA A 25 7.25 5.54 -21.74
CA ALA A 25 8.56 5.01 -22.14
C ALA A 25 9.06 3.89 -21.22
N LYS A 26 8.82 4.01 -19.90
CA LYS A 26 9.19 2.98 -18.92
C LYS A 26 8.40 1.69 -19.08
N ASP A 27 7.11 1.81 -19.38
CA ASP A 27 6.17 0.70 -19.51
C ASP A 27 5.87 0.37 -20.99
N LEU A 28 6.81 0.67 -21.91
CA LEU A 28 6.60 0.58 -23.37
C LEU A 28 6.07 -0.79 -23.82
N TRP A 29 6.61 -1.87 -23.25
CA TRP A 29 6.16 -3.23 -23.58
C TRP A 29 4.69 -3.46 -23.20
N ILE A 30 4.24 -2.90 -22.07
CA ILE A 30 2.85 -3.01 -21.61
C ILE A 30 1.94 -2.16 -22.51
N VAL A 31 2.40 -0.98 -22.93
CA VAL A 31 1.66 -0.13 -23.88
C VAL A 31 1.43 -0.88 -25.20
N ILE A 32 2.45 -1.57 -25.71
CA ILE A 32 2.32 -2.38 -26.95
C ILE A 32 1.30 -3.51 -26.75
N LEU A 33 1.35 -4.22 -25.61
CA LEU A 33 0.38 -5.27 -25.30
C LEU A 33 -1.04 -4.72 -25.16
N ASP A 34 -1.22 -3.56 -24.54
CA ASP A 34 -2.53 -2.89 -24.43
C ASP A 34 -3.07 -2.49 -25.81
N ILE A 35 -2.21 -1.98 -26.71
CA ILE A 35 -2.59 -1.66 -28.10
C ILE A 35 -3.11 -2.91 -28.82
N LEU A 36 -2.36 -4.01 -28.72
CA LEU A 36 -2.77 -5.28 -29.33
C LEU A 36 -4.07 -5.80 -28.71
N ALA A 37 -4.20 -5.72 -27.39
CA ALA A 37 -5.39 -6.17 -26.65
C ALA A 37 -6.65 -5.40 -27.05
N VAL A 38 -6.58 -4.06 -27.15
CA VAL A 38 -7.72 -3.22 -27.53
C VAL A 38 -8.19 -3.56 -28.95
N ASN A 39 -7.27 -3.67 -29.89
CA ASN A 39 -7.62 -4.01 -31.28
C ASN A 39 -8.13 -5.45 -31.40
N LEU A 40 -7.47 -6.39 -30.74
CA LEU A 40 -7.87 -7.80 -30.74
C LEU A 40 -9.23 -8.00 -30.09
N ALA A 41 -9.55 -7.26 -29.01
CA ALA A 41 -10.83 -7.37 -28.31
C ALA A 41 -12.01 -7.03 -29.21
N TYR A 42 -11.95 -5.90 -29.91
CA TYR A 42 -13.02 -5.48 -30.82
C TYR A 42 -13.03 -6.28 -32.12
N PHE A 43 -11.88 -6.75 -32.59
CA PHE A 43 -11.84 -7.69 -33.71
C PHE A 43 -12.51 -9.02 -33.34
N LEU A 44 -12.20 -9.59 -32.16
CA LEU A 44 -12.84 -10.79 -31.64
C LEU A 44 -14.33 -10.60 -31.37
N ALA A 45 -14.75 -9.43 -30.88
CA ALA A 45 -16.17 -9.12 -30.71
C ALA A 45 -16.93 -9.13 -32.04
N LEU A 46 -16.31 -8.60 -33.11
CA LEU A 46 -16.85 -8.65 -34.46
C LEU A 46 -16.95 -10.11 -34.95
N MET A 47 -15.85 -10.86 -34.82
CA MET A 47 -15.79 -12.26 -35.25
C MET A 47 -16.78 -13.13 -34.50
N LEU A 48 -16.85 -13.04 -33.18
CA LEU A 48 -17.72 -13.85 -32.35
C LEU A 48 -19.20 -13.55 -32.64
N ARG A 49 -19.54 -12.27 -32.88
CA ARG A 49 -20.89 -11.89 -33.30
C ARG A 49 -21.30 -12.59 -34.62
N PHE A 50 -20.47 -12.55 -35.64
CA PHE A 50 -20.81 -13.11 -36.96
C PHE A 50 -20.63 -14.64 -37.04
N PHE A 51 -19.72 -15.20 -36.23
CA PHE A 51 -19.56 -16.63 -36.07
C PHE A 51 -20.79 -17.27 -35.40
N VAL A 52 -21.27 -16.68 -34.31
CA VAL A 52 -22.46 -17.16 -33.59
C VAL A 52 -23.73 -17.05 -34.46
N ASN A 53 -23.81 -16.03 -35.33
CA ASN A 53 -24.98 -15.81 -36.17
C ASN A 53 -24.93 -16.52 -37.55
N GLY A 54 -23.83 -17.18 -37.91
CA GLY A 54 -23.70 -17.90 -39.19
C GLY A 54 -23.62 -17.01 -40.45
N GLU A 55 -23.49 -15.68 -40.31
CA GLU A 55 -23.57 -14.69 -41.41
C GLU A 55 -22.20 -14.34 -42.01
N PHE A 56 -21.37 -15.33 -42.34
CA PHE A 56 -19.92 -15.12 -42.49
C PHE A 56 -19.44 -14.37 -43.75
N ARG A 57 -20.24 -14.24 -44.82
CA ARG A 57 -19.67 -14.00 -46.16
C ARG A 57 -19.78 -12.58 -46.76
N PRO A 58 -20.94 -11.89 -46.83
CA PRO A 58 -20.97 -10.52 -47.37
C PRO A 58 -20.99 -9.44 -46.28
N THR A 59 -21.73 -9.64 -45.21
CA THR A 59 -21.99 -8.64 -44.17
C THR A 59 -20.73 -8.28 -43.37
N VAL A 60 -19.87 -9.26 -43.09
CA VAL A 60 -18.63 -9.10 -42.32
C VAL A 60 -17.65 -8.14 -42.99
N SER A 61 -17.49 -8.23 -44.32
CA SER A 61 -16.51 -7.44 -45.08
C SER A 61 -16.74 -5.93 -44.91
N TYR A 62 -18.00 -5.49 -44.95
CA TYR A 62 -18.36 -4.09 -44.76
C TYR A 62 -17.97 -3.60 -43.36
N TYR A 63 -18.38 -4.32 -42.31
CA TYR A 63 -18.09 -3.92 -40.93
C TYR A 63 -16.60 -4.04 -40.57
N GLN A 64 -15.86 -4.95 -41.20
CA GLN A 64 -14.42 -5.10 -40.99
C GLN A 64 -13.64 -3.90 -41.56
N THR A 65 -14.00 -3.41 -42.75
CA THR A 65 -13.34 -2.22 -43.33
C THR A 65 -13.60 -0.96 -42.51
N ASP A 66 -14.81 -0.82 -41.99
CA ASP A 66 -15.22 0.26 -41.09
C ASP A 66 -14.47 0.19 -39.75
N PHE A 67 -14.34 -1.01 -39.18
CA PHE A 67 -13.51 -1.24 -37.99
C PHE A 67 -12.05 -0.84 -38.22
N LEU A 68 -11.44 -1.29 -39.33
CA LEU A 68 -10.03 -0.98 -39.65
C LEU A 68 -9.75 0.51 -39.79
N LYS A 69 -10.71 1.29 -40.31
CA LYS A 69 -10.59 2.76 -40.43
C LYS A 69 -10.63 3.45 -39.07
N PHE A 70 -11.45 2.96 -38.14
CA PHE A 70 -11.65 3.59 -36.83
C PHE A 70 -10.68 3.11 -35.75
N ALA A 71 -10.19 1.87 -35.88
CA ALA A 71 -9.30 1.22 -34.94
C ALA A 71 -8.05 2.06 -34.54
N PRO A 72 -7.35 2.74 -35.47
CA PRO A 72 -6.22 3.60 -35.11
C PRO A 72 -6.62 4.78 -34.22
N PHE A 73 -7.73 5.47 -34.56
CA PHE A 73 -8.23 6.60 -33.79
C PHE A 73 -8.67 6.17 -32.39
N TYR A 74 -9.39 5.05 -32.30
CA TYR A 74 -9.82 4.50 -31.03
C TYR A 74 -8.64 4.07 -30.14
N THR A 75 -7.61 3.46 -30.74
CA THR A 75 -6.40 3.04 -30.03
C THR A 75 -5.67 4.23 -29.40
N ILE A 76 -5.47 5.32 -30.16
CA ILE A 76 -4.82 6.54 -29.64
C ILE A 76 -5.58 7.07 -28.44
N LEU A 77 -6.90 7.11 -28.54
CA LEU A 77 -7.73 7.62 -27.45
C LEU A 77 -7.73 6.72 -26.22
N CYS A 78 -7.72 5.39 -26.41
CA CYS A 78 -7.56 4.45 -25.31
C CYS A 78 -6.26 4.68 -24.55
N ILE A 79 -5.14 4.85 -25.27
CA ILE A 79 -3.83 5.13 -24.64
C ILE A 79 -3.90 6.43 -23.83
N LEU A 80 -4.55 7.48 -24.36
CA LEU A 80 -4.74 8.75 -23.65
C LEU A 80 -5.58 8.56 -22.38
N VAL A 81 -6.70 7.85 -22.45
CA VAL A 81 -7.54 7.56 -21.28
C VAL A 81 -6.77 6.75 -20.24
N PHE A 82 -6.06 5.70 -20.66
CA PHE A 82 -5.23 4.88 -19.77
C PHE A 82 -4.11 5.71 -19.12
N ALA A 83 -3.50 6.64 -19.85
CA ALA A 83 -2.52 7.58 -19.29
C ALA A 83 -3.15 8.54 -18.27
N LEU A 84 -4.34 9.09 -18.55
CA LEU A 84 -5.04 10.01 -17.64
C LEU A 84 -5.46 9.35 -16.33
N PHE A 85 -5.96 8.12 -16.40
CA PHE A 85 -6.27 7.30 -15.23
C PHE A 85 -5.02 6.79 -14.49
N ARG A 86 -3.82 7.19 -14.94
CA ARG A 86 -2.51 6.79 -14.40
C ARG A 86 -2.39 5.28 -14.29
N LEU A 87 -2.87 4.59 -15.33
CA LEU A 87 -2.64 3.16 -15.48
C LEU A 87 -1.16 2.90 -15.81
N TYR A 88 -0.46 3.86 -16.44
CA TYR A 88 0.97 3.81 -16.69
C TYR A 88 1.75 4.58 -15.61
N GLY A 89 2.89 4.03 -15.19
CA GLY A 89 3.66 4.61 -14.07
C GLY A 89 3.26 4.00 -12.73
N GLY A 90 4.04 3.00 -12.31
CA GLY A 90 3.80 2.24 -11.08
C GLY A 90 3.67 3.11 -9.83
N MET A 91 2.47 3.13 -9.24
CA MET A 91 2.33 3.42 -7.81
C MET A 91 2.52 2.11 -7.03
N TRP A 92 3.76 1.95 -6.59
CA TRP A 92 4.25 0.84 -5.80
C TRP A 92 4.03 1.14 -4.32
N ARG A 93 2.85 0.80 -3.76
CA ARG A 93 2.79 0.41 -2.34
C ARG A 93 1.48 -0.22 -1.86
N TYR A 94 0.33 0.03 -2.48
CA TYR A 94 -0.97 -0.48 -1.99
C TYR A 94 -1.97 -0.79 -3.11
N ALA A 95 -1.54 -1.64 -4.03
CA ALA A 95 -2.05 -1.77 -5.39
C ALA A 95 -3.13 -2.88 -5.54
N GLY A 96 -4.07 -2.97 -4.60
CA GLY A 96 -5.16 -3.96 -4.64
C GLY A 96 -6.44 -3.37 -5.23
N ILE A 97 -7.26 -2.78 -4.35
CA ILE A 97 -8.58 -2.24 -4.71
C ILE A 97 -8.49 -0.98 -5.58
N ASN A 98 -7.59 -0.05 -5.27
CA ASN A 98 -7.55 1.25 -5.95
C ASN A 98 -7.18 1.16 -7.43
N ASP A 99 -6.40 0.14 -7.81
CA ASP A 99 -6.01 -0.05 -9.20
C ASP A 99 -7.09 -0.78 -10.00
N MET A 100 -7.85 -1.68 -9.37
CA MET A 100 -9.03 -2.27 -9.98
C MET A 100 -10.05 -1.19 -10.35
N ASN A 101 -10.34 -0.27 -9.43
CA ASN A 101 -11.28 0.83 -9.67
C ASN A 101 -10.85 1.73 -10.83
N ARG A 102 -9.55 1.96 -11.02
CA ARG A 102 -9.03 2.73 -12.15
C ARG A 102 -9.18 2.00 -13.48
N ILE A 103 -8.95 0.69 -13.50
CA ILE A 103 -9.14 -0.14 -14.71
C ILE A 103 -10.63 -0.15 -15.08
N ILE A 104 -11.52 -0.33 -14.10
CA ILE A 104 -12.97 -0.28 -14.31
C ILE A 104 -13.38 1.09 -14.86
N GLY A 105 -12.97 2.18 -14.21
CA GLY A 105 -13.28 3.53 -14.65
C GLY A 105 -12.76 3.85 -16.05
N ALA A 106 -11.51 3.48 -16.35
CA ALA A 106 -10.93 3.66 -17.68
C ALA A 106 -11.63 2.81 -18.75
N SER A 107 -12.05 1.59 -18.41
CA SER A 107 -12.80 0.71 -19.31
C SER A 107 -14.20 1.22 -19.59
N ALA A 108 -14.89 1.78 -18.58
CA ALA A 108 -16.18 2.42 -18.76
C ALA A 108 -16.07 3.66 -19.68
N VAL A 109 -15.07 4.52 -19.44
CA VAL A 109 -14.83 5.70 -20.28
C VAL A 109 -14.49 5.30 -21.71
N THR A 110 -13.59 4.35 -21.92
CA THR A 110 -13.24 3.89 -23.28
C THR A 110 -14.42 3.24 -23.99
N ALA A 111 -15.27 2.46 -23.31
CA ALA A 111 -16.48 1.90 -23.89
C ALA A 111 -17.47 2.98 -24.34
N VAL A 112 -17.71 4.01 -23.51
CA VAL A 112 -18.57 5.16 -23.88
C VAL A 112 -18.00 5.88 -25.09
N ILE A 113 -16.68 6.12 -25.12
CA ILE A 113 -16.10 6.80 -26.27
C ILE A 113 -16.15 5.92 -27.53
N HIS A 114 -16.02 4.60 -27.41
CA HIS A 114 -16.18 3.70 -28.56
C HIS A 114 -17.60 3.80 -29.14
N ILE A 115 -18.63 3.80 -28.29
CA ILE A 115 -20.03 3.94 -28.71
C ILE A 115 -20.26 5.30 -29.40
N ILE A 116 -19.80 6.39 -28.79
CA ILE A 116 -19.99 7.74 -29.34
C ILE A 116 -19.18 7.90 -30.64
N GLY A 117 -17.93 7.45 -30.66
CA GLY A 117 -17.04 7.58 -31.81
C GLY A 117 -17.54 6.79 -33.02
N THR A 118 -17.96 5.54 -32.81
CA THR A 118 -18.55 4.74 -33.89
C THR A 118 -19.89 5.30 -34.37
N ALA A 119 -20.69 5.92 -33.51
CA ALA A 119 -21.95 6.56 -33.90
C ALA A 119 -21.77 7.84 -34.75
N ILE A 120 -20.65 8.55 -34.59
CA ILE A 120 -20.33 9.78 -35.31
C ILE A 120 -19.55 9.51 -36.60
N PHE A 121 -18.53 8.65 -36.54
CA PHE A 121 -17.56 8.47 -37.62
C PHE A 121 -17.88 7.30 -38.55
N ILE A 122 -18.77 6.40 -38.14
CA ILE A 122 -19.06 5.17 -38.89
C ILE A 122 -20.55 4.82 -38.84
N ARG A 123 -20.93 3.77 -39.57
CA ARG A 123 -22.28 3.22 -39.46
C ARG A 123 -22.48 2.59 -38.08
N ARG A 124 -23.70 2.75 -37.53
CA ARG A 124 -24.10 2.15 -36.25
C ARG A 124 -23.85 0.65 -36.27
N MET A 125 -22.91 0.20 -35.44
CA MET A 125 -22.69 -1.22 -35.19
C MET A 125 -23.81 -1.77 -34.31
N PRO A 126 -24.08 -3.08 -34.37
CA PRO A 126 -25.08 -3.71 -33.52
C PRO A 126 -24.72 -3.68 -32.03
N ILE A 127 -25.71 -3.63 -31.14
CA ILE A 127 -25.51 -3.46 -29.69
C ILE A 127 -24.61 -4.54 -29.08
N THR A 128 -24.73 -5.80 -29.52
CA THR A 128 -23.91 -6.89 -28.97
C THR A 128 -22.43 -6.71 -29.24
N TYR A 129 -22.04 -6.04 -30.34
CA TYR A 129 -20.63 -5.75 -30.64
C TYR A 129 -20.02 -4.83 -29.59
N TYR A 130 -20.73 -3.78 -29.16
CA TYR A 130 -20.23 -2.86 -28.15
C TYR A 130 -20.08 -3.53 -26.79
N ILE A 131 -21.07 -4.31 -26.37
CA ILE A 131 -21.04 -5.01 -25.07
C ILE A 131 -19.92 -6.05 -25.05
N MET A 132 -19.86 -6.91 -26.08
CA MET A 132 -18.84 -7.97 -26.15
C MET A 132 -17.43 -7.38 -26.25
N GLY A 133 -17.25 -6.35 -27.08
CA GLY A 133 -15.96 -5.68 -27.21
C GLY A 133 -15.50 -5.02 -25.91
N ALA A 134 -16.41 -4.34 -25.20
CA ALA A 134 -16.09 -3.73 -23.90
C ALA A 134 -15.70 -4.79 -22.85
N VAL A 135 -16.43 -5.91 -22.78
CA VAL A 135 -16.12 -7.01 -21.83
C VAL A 135 -14.79 -7.67 -22.18
N ILE A 136 -14.56 -8.04 -23.44
CA ILE A 136 -13.30 -8.69 -23.86
C ILE A 136 -12.11 -7.74 -23.65
N GLN A 137 -12.28 -6.44 -23.96
CA GLN A 137 -11.25 -5.44 -23.71
C GLN A 137 -10.92 -5.36 -22.22
N PHE A 138 -11.94 -5.22 -21.35
CA PHE A 138 -11.74 -5.18 -19.91
C PHE A 138 -10.98 -6.41 -19.40
N LEU A 139 -11.35 -7.61 -19.89
CA LEU A 139 -10.69 -8.85 -19.51
C LEU A 139 -9.22 -8.90 -19.95
N PHE A 140 -8.91 -8.53 -21.20
CA PHE A 140 -7.52 -8.53 -21.67
C PHE A 140 -6.65 -7.50 -20.95
N ILE A 141 -7.14 -6.28 -20.78
CA ILE A 141 -6.40 -5.23 -20.07
C ILE A 141 -6.18 -5.63 -18.61
N SER A 142 -7.21 -6.18 -17.96
CA SER A 142 -7.09 -6.69 -16.59
C SER A 142 -6.07 -7.83 -16.52
N LEU A 143 -6.13 -8.81 -17.43
CA LEU A 143 -5.24 -9.96 -17.43
C LEU A 143 -3.78 -9.56 -17.67
N ILE A 144 -3.51 -8.73 -18.67
CA ILE A 144 -2.15 -8.25 -18.97
C ILE A 144 -1.57 -7.53 -17.75
N ARG A 145 -2.36 -6.67 -17.10
CA ARG A 145 -1.89 -5.82 -16.00
C ARG A 145 -1.76 -6.54 -14.67
N PHE A 146 -2.78 -7.29 -14.27
CA PHE A 146 -2.71 -8.13 -13.07
C PHE A 146 -1.67 -9.23 -13.24
N GLY A 147 -1.60 -9.88 -14.40
CA GLY A 147 -0.61 -10.91 -14.70
C GLY A 147 0.82 -10.37 -14.60
N TYR A 148 1.12 -9.26 -15.29
CA TYR A 148 2.44 -8.63 -15.19
C TYR A 148 2.78 -8.22 -13.75
N ARG A 149 1.80 -7.70 -13.00
CA ARG A 149 2.01 -7.29 -11.60
C ARG A 149 2.36 -8.46 -10.70
N ILE A 150 1.63 -9.57 -10.82
CA ILE A 150 1.92 -10.79 -10.04
C ILE A 150 3.33 -11.27 -10.35
N LEU A 151 3.69 -11.37 -11.63
CA LEU A 151 5.04 -11.78 -12.06
C LEU A 151 6.14 -10.85 -11.53
N LEU A 152 5.88 -9.56 -11.46
CA LEU A 152 6.86 -8.59 -10.97
C LEU A 152 7.07 -8.65 -9.45
N VAL A 153 5.98 -8.84 -8.70
CA VAL A 153 6.03 -9.09 -7.25
C VAL A 153 6.78 -10.40 -6.97
N GLU A 154 6.49 -11.46 -7.72
CA GLU A 154 7.18 -12.73 -7.60
C GLU A 154 8.66 -12.62 -7.96
N LYS A 155 9.01 -11.94 -9.06
CA LYS A 155 10.42 -11.68 -9.43
C LYS A 155 11.17 -10.93 -8.33
N LYS A 156 10.54 -9.95 -7.67
CA LYS A 156 11.15 -9.27 -6.52
C LYS A 156 11.37 -10.23 -5.35
N LYS A 157 10.37 -11.05 -5.01
CA LYS A 157 10.51 -12.09 -3.97
C LYS A 157 11.62 -13.09 -4.30
N VAL A 158 11.72 -13.53 -5.55
CA VAL A 158 12.76 -14.47 -6.01
C VAL A 158 14.14 -13.83 -6.01
N THR A 159 14.26 -12.56 -6.41
CA THR A 159 15.54 -11.83 -6.39
C THR A 159 16.00 -11.57 -4.96
N ALA A 160 15.08 -11.18 -4.05
CA ALA A 160 15.35 -11.07 -2.63
C ALA A 160 15.81 -12.41 -2.02
N ARG A 161 15.23 -13.54 -2.46
CA ARG A 161 15.67 -14.89 -2.07
C ARG A 161 17.06 -15.28 -2.60
N LYS A 162 17.54 -14.65 -3.68
CA LYS A 162 18.85 -14.93 -4.31
C LYS A 162 19.97 -14.00 -3.83
N ALA A 163 19.65 -12.89 -3.16
CA ALA A 163 20.66 -12.04 -2.55
C ALA A 163 21.40 -12.82 -1.43
N PRO A 164 22.70 -12.58 -1.20
CA PRO A 164 23.41 -13.17 -0.08
C PRO A 164 22.76 -12.70 1.22
N THR A 165 22.00 -13.58 1.87
CA THR A 165 21.30 -13.24 3.12
C THR A 165 22.18 -13.49 4.34
N VAL A 166 22.18 -12.57 5.29
CA VAL A 166 22.78 -12.78 6.61
C VAL A 166 21.81 -13.66 7.42
N PRO A 167 22.20 -14.88 7.84
CA PRO A 167 21.33 -15.73 8.64
C PRO A 167 21.14 -15.10 10.01
N THR A 168 19.89 -14.86 10.39
CA THR A 168 19.53 -14.10 11.58
C THR A 168 18.67 -14.94 12.52
N MET A 169 18.95 -14.83 13.82
CA MET A 169 18.10 -15.36 14.89
C MET A 169 17.21 -14.27 15.46
N ILE A 170 15.95 -14.59 15.76
CA ILE A 170 15.03 -13.67 16.43
C ILE A 170 14.77 -14.17 17.85
N ILE A 171 14.90 -13.30 18.84
CA ILE A 171 14.52 -13.58 20.22
C ILE A 171 13.08 -13.11 20.43
N GLY A 172 12.19 -14.05 20.77
CA GLY A 172 10.75 -13.86 20.88
C GLY A 172 9.97 -14.61 19.79
N ALA A 173 8.73 -15.00 20.13
CA ALA A 173 7.79 -15.63 19.19
C ALA A 173 6.41 -14.94 19.12
N GLY A 174 6.28 -13.75 19.71
CA GLY A 174 5.05 -12.98 19.73
C GLY A 174 4.81 -12.13 18.47
N GLU A 175 3.83 -11.24 18.55
CA GLU A 175 3.45 -10.34 17.44
C GLU A 175 4.59 -9.39 17.04
N THR A 176 5.41 -8.97 18.00
CA THR A 176 6.61 -8.15 17.75
C THR A 176 7.65 -8.92 16.93
N ALA A 177 7.87 -10.20 17.23
CA ALA A 177 8.76 -11.07 16.44
C ALA A 177 8.22 -11.28 15.02
N ARG A 178 6.91 -11.45 14.86
CA ARG A 178 6.27 -11.58 13.56
C ARG A 178 6.40 -10.31 12.69
N LYS A 179 6.23 -9.14 13.30
CA LYS A 179 6.51 -7.85 12.64
C LYS A 179 7.99 -7.70 12.28
N ALA A 180 8.89 -8.16 13.14
CA ALA A 180 10.33 -8.18 12.85
C ALA A 180 10.64 -9.04 11.62
N ILE A 181 10.09 -10.26 11.54
CA ILE A 181 10.27 -11.16 10.38
C ILE A 181 9.86 -10.47 9.08
N HIS A 182 8.68 -9.87 9.04
CA HIS A 182 8.22 -9.15 7.85
C HIS A 182 9.07 -7.93 7.52
N HIS A 183 9.55 -7.20 8.52
CA HIS A 183 10.46 -6.08 8.28
C HIS A 183 11.79 -6.55 7.68
N LEU A 184 12.28 -7.72 8.08
CA LEU A 184 13.53 -8.28 7.57
C LEU A 184 13.42 -8.75 6.11
N GLU A 185 12.23 -9.05 5.59
CA GLU A 185 12.06 -9.49 4.19
C GLU A 185 12.56 -8.46 3.15
N ASP A 186 12.58 -7.18 3.51
CA ASP A 186 13.07 -6.08 2.67
C ASP A 186 14.56 -5.74 2.93
N THR A 187 15.24 -6.49 3.80
CA THR A 187 16.63 -6.26 4.23
C THR A 187 17.55 -7.42 3.79
N PRO A 188 18.89 -7.30 3.88
CA PRO A 188 19.77 -8.43 3.64
C PRO A 188 19.72 -9.49 4.76
N PHE A 189 18.99 -9.28 5.86
CA PHE A 189 18.87 -10.24 6.95
C PHE A 189 17.76 -11.25 6.68
N ARG A 190 17.98 -12.51 7.01
CA ARG A 190 16.97 -13.56 6.86
C ARG A 190 16.83 -14.35 8.14
N ALA A 191 15.65 -14.26 8.74
CA ALA A 191 15.31 -15.03 9.93
C ALA A 191 15.30 -16.53 9.60
N ILE A 192 16.14 -17.30 10.29
CA ILE A 192 16.25 -18.76 10.14
C ILE A 192 15.82 -19.52 11.39
N LEU A 193 15.84 -18.86 12.55
CA LEU A 193 15.51 -19.42 13.86
C LEU A 193 14.82 -18.35 14.71
N ALA A 194 13.82 -18.77 15.49
CA ALA A 194 13.24 -17.96 16.56
C ALA A 194 13.46 -18.63 17.91
N VAL A 195 13.66 -17.85 18.97
CA VAL A 195 13.88 -18.35 20.33
C VAL A 195 12.71 -17.95 21.22
N ASP A 196 11.97 -18.94 21.73
CA ASP A 196 10.96 -18.75 22.76
C ASP A 196 10.77 -20.06 23.54
N GLU A 197 10.97 -20.00 24.85
CA GLU A 197 10.82 -21.13 25.76
C GLU A 197 9.39 -21.69 25.75
N LYS A 198 8.38 -20.81 25.63
CA LYS A 198 6.96 -21.20 25.72
C LYS A 198 6.45 -21.84 24.43
N SER A 199 7.01 -21.47 23.30
CA SER A 199 6.57 -21.89 21.96
C SER A 199 7.56 -22.84 21.27
N ALA A 200 8.53 -23.38 22.01
CA ALA A 200 9.51 -24.32 21.49
C ALA A 200 8.87 -25.52 20.78
N GLY A 201 9.44 -25.92 19.64
CA GLY A 201 8.92 -27.01 18.81
C GLY A 201 7.78 -26.61 17.86
N LYS A 202 7.28 -25.37 17.93
CA LYS A 202 6.38 -24.79 16.92
C LYS A 202 7.17 -24.06 15.84
N SER A 203 6.45 -23.46 14.89
CA SER A 203 7.02 -22.57 13.88
C SER A 203 6.30 -21.22 13.87
N LEU A 204 7.05 -20.15 13.60
CA LEU A 204 6.55 -18.78 13.41
C LEU A 204 6.72 -18.41 11.94
N ASP A 205 5.62 -18.32 11.18
CA ASP A 205 5.63 -18.06 9.73
C ASP A 205 6.58 -18.99 8.93
N GLY A 206 6.67 -20.25 9.35
CA GLY A 206 7.53 -21.27 8.74
C GLY A 206 8.97 -21.30 9.26
N ILE A 207 9.33 -20.45 10.22
CA ILE A 207 10.63 -20.43 10.89
C ILE A 207 10.55 -21.29 12.17
N PRO A 208 11.46 -22.27 12.38
CA PRO A 208 11.43 -23.13 13.56
C PRO A 208 11.75 -22.36 14.85
N ILE A 209 11.03 -22.68 15.93
CA ILE A 209 11.21 -22.09 17.26
C ILE A 209 12.00 -23.06 18.16
N ILE A 210 13.12 -22.57 18.69
CA ILE A 210 13.97 -23.28 19.67
C ILE A 210 13.78 -22.69 21.07
N SER A 211 13.98 -23.51 22.10
CA SER A 211 13.85 -23.07 23.50
C SER A 211 15.07 -22.30 23.99
N ASP A 212 16.25 -22.56 23.42
CA ASP A 212 17.53 -22.06 23.90
C ASP A 212 18.31 -21.40 22.76
N ALA A 213 18.74 -20.15 22.99
CA ALA A 213 19.50 -19.36 22.03
C ALA A 213 20.89 -19.95 21.75
N GLU A 214 21.49 -20.67 22.70
CA GLU A 214 22.83 -21.27 22.52
C GLU A 214 22.87 -22.26 21.36
N GLN A 215 21.78 -22.99 21.14
CA GLN A 215 21.66 -23.95 20.03
C GLN A 215 21.67 -23.26 18.65
N GLY A 216 21.32 -21.97 18.62
CA GLY A 216 21.20 -21.17 17.40
C GLY A 216 22.44 -20.35 17.05
N PHE A 217 23.28 -19.96 18.02
CA PHE A 217 24.40 -19.04 17.80
C PHE A 217 25.41 -19.53 16.75
N SER A 218 25.61 -20.85 16.62
CA SER A 218 26.52 -21.43 15.62
C SER A 218 26.00 -21.35 14.18
N LYS A 219 24.70 -21.11 13.99
CA LYS A 219 24.04 -21.13 12.67
C LYS A 219 23.75 -19.73 12.11
N VAL A 220 23.97 -18.69 12.91
CA VAL A 220 23.52 -17.32 12.63
C VAL A 220 24.72 -16.37 12.63
N ARG A 221 24.57 -15.22 11.97
CA ARG A 221 25.55 -14.12 11.97
C ARG A 221 25.01 -12.85 12.62
N ALA A 222 23.69 -12.76 12.80
CA ALA A 222 23.04 -11.65 13.48
C ALA A 222 21.93 -12.14 14.42
N VAL A 223 21.65 -11.37 15.46
CA VAL A 223 20.62 -11.65 16.48
C VAL A 223 19.75 -10.43 16.66
N PHE A 224 18.44 -10.61 16.57
CA PHE A 224 17.44 -9.55 16.66
C PHE A 224 16.57 -9.78 17.90
N ILE A 225 16.56 -8.83 18.83
CA ILE A 225 15.70 -8.90 20.02
C ILE A 225 14.34 -8.29 19.68
N ALA A 226 13.30 -9.11 19.66
CA ALA A 226 11.93 -8.72 19.33
C ALA A 226 10.93 -9.14 20.41
N GLU A 227 11.39 -9.23 21.67
CA GLU A 227 10.57 -9.52 22.83
C GLU A 227 10.66 -8.33 23.81
N PRO A 228 9.58 -7.54 23.96
CA PRO A 228 9.57 -6.43 24.90
C PRO A 228 9.57 -6.84 26.36
N SER A 229 8.98 -8.00 26.67
CA SER A 229 8.92 -8.52 28.03
C SER A 229 10.14 -9.35 28.43
N LEU A 230 11.22 -9.29 27.64
CA LEU A 230 12.43 -10.05 27.89
C LEU A 230 13.11 -9.53 29.16
N ASP A 231 13.35 -10.43 30.10
CA ASP A 231 14.00 -10.10 31.36
C ASP A 231 15.38 -9.45 31.16
N SER A 232 15.71 -8.51 32.04
CA SER A 232 16.91 -7.69 31.94
C SER A 232 18.20 -8.50 32.11
N GLU A 233 18.19 -9.59 32.89
CA GLU A 233 19.35 -10.47 33.02
C GLU A 233 19.54 -11.32 31.76
N LYS A 234 18.46 -11.92 31.23
CA LYS A 234 18.49 -12.66 29.96
C LYS A 234 18.93 -11.78 28.80
N ARG A 235 18.48 -10.53 28.75
CA ARG A 235 18.91 -9.56 27.73
C ARG A 235 20.42 -9.29 27.81
N LYS A 236 20.97 -9.11 29.01
CA LYS A 236 22.41 -8.92 29.22
C LYS A 236 23.20 -10.17 28.84
N SER A 237 22.72 -11.36 29.19
CA SER A 237 23.40 -12.62 28.86
C SER A 237 23.46 -12.85 27.34
N ILE A 238 22.36 -12.62 26.62
CA ILE A 238 22.32 -12.71 25.16
C ILE A 238 23.28 -11.71 24.53
N LYS A 239 23.34 -10.48 25.05
CA LYS A 239 24.26 -9.45 24.57
C LYS A 239 25.73 -9.87 24.76
N ALA A 240 26.09 -10.33 25.95
CA ALA A 240 27.43 -10.83 26.24
C ALA A 240 27.81 -12.02 25.35
N ALA A 241 26.90 -12.97 25.14
CA ALA A 241 27.13 -14.12 24.27
C ALA A 241 27.35 -13.72 22.80
N CYS A 242 26.63 -12.70 22.33
CA CYS A 242 26.81 -12.14 20.99
C CYS A 242 28.15 -11.41 20.85
N GLU A 243 28.55 -10.62 21.84
CA GLU A 243 29.83 -9.90 21.87
C GLU A 243 31.03 -10.87 21.87
N GLU A 244 30.98 -11.92 22.70
CA GLU A 244 32.01 -12.96 22.76
C GLU A 244 32.20 -13.68 21.42
N ARG A 245 31.12 -13.88 20.67
CA ARG A 245 31.10 -14.63 19.40
C ARG A 245 31.21 -13.73 18.16
N GLY A 246 31.31 -12.41 18.34
CA GLY A 246 31.38 -11.43 17.25
C GLY A 246 30.12 -11.37 16.37
N LEU A 247 28.95 -11.66 16.94
CA LEU A 247 27.66 -11.62 16.24
C LEU A 247 27.08 -10.20 16.23
N GLU A 248 26.45 -9.81 15.13
CA GLU A 248 25.76 -8.51 15.04
C GLU A 248 24.45 -8.54 15.84
N LEU A 249 24.38 -7.79 16.95
CA LEU A 249 23.18 -7.68 17.77
C LEU A 249 22.40 -6.41 17.43
N GLN A 250 21.12 -6.55 17.10
CA GLN A 250 20.20 -5.42 16.95
C GLN A 250 18.98 -5.56 17.86
N ASP A 251 18.64 -4.49 18.57
CA ASP A 251 17.56 -4.48 19.56
C ASP A 251 16.34 -3.73 19.01
N TYR A 252 15.30 -4.47 18.63
CA TYR A 252 14.10 -3.92 18.00
C TYR A 252 12.95 -3.72 18.97
N THR A 253 13.14 -4.03 20.26
CA THR A 253 12.12 -3.91 21.29
C THR A 253 11.55 -2.48 21.39
N GLY A 254 12.39 -1.45 21.21
CA GLY A 254 11.95 -0.04 21.20
C GLY A 254 11.45 0.46 19.84
N TYR A 255 11.94 -0.09 18.73
CA TYR A 255 11.56 0.35 17.38
C TYR A 255 10.21 -0.23 16.94
N LEU A 256 9.95 -1.50 17.26
CA LEU A 256 8.73 -2.21 16.85
C LEU A 256 7.54 -1.96 17.79
N SER A 257 7.78 -1.57 19.05
CA SER A 257 6.74 -1.04 19.94
C SER A 257 6.18 0.30 19.43
N ASN A 258 7.06 1.15 18.88
CA ASN A 258 6.73 2.45 18.32
C ASN A 258 6.00 2.39 16.96
N LEU A 259 6.05 1.27 16.26
CA LEU A 259 5.38 1.10 14.96
C LEU A 259 3.87 0.82 15.06
N GLY A 260 3.26 0.91 16.25
CA GLY A 260 1.81 0.80 16.37
C GLY A 260 1.14 1.11 17.71
N GLY A 261 1.82 1.61 18.74
CA GLY A 261 1.18 1.86 20.04
C GLY A 261 1.59 3.18 20.67
N LYS A 262 0.61 4.02 20.99
CA LYS A 262 0.77 5.15 21.92
C LYS A 262 1.43 4.62 23.20
N VAL A 263 2.56 5.17 23.60
CA VAL A 263 3.22 4.78 24.85
C VAL A 263 2.39 5.31 26.02
N PRO A 264 1.83 4.45 26.88
CA PRO A 264 1.10 4.90 28.06
C PRO A 264 2.07 5.61 29.00
N VAL A 265 1.62 6.76 29.53
CA VAL A 265 2.39 7.64 30.41
C VAL A 265 2.90 6.90 31.64
N THR A 266 2.14 5.91 32.11
CA THR A 266 2.48 5.09 33.29
C THR A 266 3.80 4.37 33.13
N SER A 267 4.06 3.80 31.95
CA SER A 267 5.29 3.07 31.66
C SER A 267 6.52 3.97 31.53
N LEU A 268 6.33 5.28 31.29
CA LEU A 268 7.42 6.25 31.29
C LEU A 268 7.69 6.79 32.70
N LEU A 269 6.65 7.04 33.50
CA LEU A 269 6.78 7.56 34.86
C LEU A 269 7.38 6.56 35.86
N GLU A 270 7.20 5.24 35.64
CA GLU A 270 7.82 4.20 36.47
C GLU A 270 9.36 4.18 36.40
N VAL A 271 9.94 4.71 35.32
CA VAL A 271 11.36 4.53 34.98
C VAL A 271 12.15 5.83 35.12
N ILE A 272 11.53 6.97 35.46
CA ILE A 272 12.21 8.26 35.60
C ILE A 272 12.68 8.49 37.05
N PRO A 273 13.99 8.46 37.32
CA PRO A 273 14.54 8.80 38.63
C PRO A 273 14.72 10.33 38.73
N GLY A 274 13.73 11.04 39.25
CA GLY A 274 13.87 12.48 39.51
C GLY A 274 12.57 13.28 39.37
N PRO A 275 12.64 14.61 39.57
CA PRO A 275 11.48 15.49 39.42
C PRO A 275 11.01 15.54 37.96
N VAL A 276 9.69 15.53 37.77
CA VAL A 276 9.06 15.52 36.45
C VAL A 276 8.08 16.68 36.33
N GLU A 277 8.18 17.45 35.25
CA GLU A 277 7.17 18.44 34.89
C GLU A 277 6.19 17.83 33.86
N LEU A 278 4.91 17.83 34.19
CA LEU A 278 3.82 17.37 33.34
C LEU A 278 2.99 18.55 32.85
N GLU A 279 2.81 18.67 31.54
CA GLU A 279 1.86 19.64 30.96
C GLU A 279 0.58 18.92 30.54
N ILE A 280 -0.54 19.23 31.21
CA ILE A 280 -1.87 18.67 30.92
C ILE A 280 -2.79 19.81 30.54
N ASP A 281 -3.38 19.76 29.34
CA ASP A 281 -4.36 20.75 28.86
C ASP A 281 -3.87 22.22 28.99
N GLY A 282 -2.57 22.46 28.80
CA GLY A 282 -1.93 23.79 28.87
C GLY A 282 -1.53 24.25 30.28
N LYS A 283 -1.61 23.39 31.30
CA LYS A 283 -1.15 23.67 32.67
C LYS A 283 0.06 22.80 33.02
N SER A 284 1.17 23.45 33.40
CA SER A 284 2.36 22.78 33.95
C SER A 284 2.16 22.40 35.43
N LEU A 285 2.43 21.14 35.75
CA LEU A 285 2.43 20.59 37.11
C LEU A 285 3.79 19.96 37.37
N GLN A 286 4.40 20.25 38.53
CA GLN A 286 5.69 19.70 38.92
C GLN A 286 5.51 18.68 40.04
N TYR A 287 6.17 17.53 39.90
CA TYR A 287 6.18 16.45 40.87
C TYR A 287 7.62 16.14 41.29
N ALA A 288 7.83 15.76 42.55
CA ALA A 288 9.17 15.45 43.06
C ALA A 288 9.68 14.08 42.55
N SER A 289 8.77 13.20 42.12
CA SER A 289 9.10 11.92 41.49
C SER A 289 8.02 11.46 40.50
N GLY A 290 8.39 10.61 39.54
CA GLY A 290 7.44 9.95 38.64
C GLY A 290 6.40 9.10 39.36
N HIS A 291 6.71 8.61 40.57
CA HIS A 291 5.79 7.81 41.37
C HIS A 291 4.71 8.66 42.06
N GLU A 292 5.06 9.87 42.53
CA GLU A 292 4.10 10.85 43.06
C GLU A 292 3.14 11.35 41.98
N ALA A 293 3.65 11.53 40.75
CA ALA A 293 2.81 11.88 39.60
C ALA A 293 1.77 10.77 39.30
N LEU A 294 2.12 9.49 39.48
CA LEU A 294 1.22 8.35 39.26
C LEU A 294 0.04 8.32 40.24
N GLU A 295 0.25 8.67 41.52
CA GLU A 295 -0.83 8.68 42.52
C GLU A 295 -1.89 9.76 42.25
N HIS A 296 -1.46 10.88 41.65
CA HIS A 296 -2.35 11.99 41.29
C HIS A 296 -3.04 11.83 39.92
N LEU A 297 -2.51 10.99 39.03
CA LEU A 297 -3.09 10.71 37.71
C LEU A 297 -4.09 9.56 37.80
N LYS A 298 -5.32 9.85 38.23
CA LYS A 298 -6.42 8.86 38.27
C LYS A 298 -6.94 8.45 36.89
N ASP A 299 -6.67 9.25 35.85
CA ASP A 299 -7.14 9.05 34.48
C ASP A 299 -6.03 8.50 33.56
N ARG A 300 -6.41 7.80 32.48
CA ARG A 300 -5.44 7.40 31.44
C ARG A 300 -5.00 8.64 30.66
N PHE A 301 -3.70 8.80 30.43
CA PHE A 301 -3.10 9.83 29.58
C PHE A 301 -2.12 9.19 28.58
N GLU A 302 -1.89 9.83 27.44
CA GLU A 302 -0.91 9.47 26.42
C GLU A 302 0.15 10.57 26.28
N VAL A 303 1.40 10.19 26.00
CA VAL A 303 2.48 11.16 25.79
C VAL A 303 2.41 11.74 24.38
N LYS A 304 2.38 13.07 24.29
CA LYS A 304 2.41 13.84 23.04
C LYS A 304 3.83 14.23 22.64
N SER A 305 4.67 14.64 23.59
CA SER A 305 6.09 14.91 23.38
C SER A 305 6.89 14.86 24.68
N ILE A 306 8.19 14.60 24.58
CA ILE A 306 9.15 14.61 25.70
C ILE A 306 10.22 15.65 25.38
N GLU A 307 10.36 16.66 26.23
CA GLU A 307 11.47 17.61 26.28
C GLU A 307 12.29 17.32 27.55
N ALA A 308 13.56 17.73 27.60
CA ALA A 308 14.59 17.24 28.54
C ALA A 308 14.17 17.01 30.01
N THR A 309 13.24 17.82 30.55
CA THR A 309 12.63 17.64 31.89
C THR A 309 11.10 17.80 31.90
N LYS A 310 10.47 17.85 30.72
CA LYS A 310 9.06 18.21 30.55
C LYS A 310 8.35 17.21 29.65
N ILE A 311 7.29 16.59 30.15
CA ILE A 311 6.48 15.63 29.41
C ILE A 311 5.12 16.27 29.11
N ILE A 312 4.79 16.40 27.82
CA ILE A 312 3.50 16.94 27.39
C ILE A 312 2.53 15.78 27.24
N LEU A 313 1.44 15.84 28.01
CA LEU A 313 0.43 14.80 28.07
C LEU A 313 -0.84 15.21 27.33
N THR A 314 -1.57 14.23 26.80
CA THR A 314 -2.88 14.44 26.20
C THR A 314 -3.82 13.32 26.66
N ARG A 315 -5.07 13.66 26.97
CA ARG A 315 -6.07 12.64 27.30
C ARG A 315 -6.28 11.72 26.08
N PRO A 316 -6.37 10.39 26.27
CA PRO A 316 -6.67 9.47 25.20
C PRO A 316 -7.99 9.89 24.61
N ASN A 317 -8.00 10.05 23.30
CA ASN A 317 -9.20 10.43 22.59
C ASN A 317 -10.20 9.26 22.64
N THR A 318 -11.07 9.25 23.65
CA THR A 318 -12.21 8.31 23.75
C THR A 318 -13.36 8.72 22.81
N SER A 319 -13.08 9.46 21.74
CA SER A 319 -14.03 9.90 20.71
C SER A 319 -13.68 9.33 19.32
N ALA A 320 -13.42 8.03 19.23
CA ALA A 320 -13.50 7.33 17.94
C ALA A 320 -14.94 6.91 17.56
N TYR A 321 -15.93 7.22 18.41
CA TYR A 321 -17.36 7.09 18.12
C TYR A 321 -18.12 8.27 18.76
N ILE A 322 -17.89 9.49 18.28
CA ILE A 322 -18.87 10.57 18.49
C ILE A 322 -19.69 10.68 17.20
N GLY A 323 -21.00 10.57 17.38
CA GLY A 323 -21.97 10.33 16.34
C GLY A 323 -21.99 11.39 15.25
N TYR A 324 -22.46 10.96 14.08
CA TYR A 324 -22.72 11.75 12.88
C TYR A 324 -23.44 13.09 13.14
N GLU A 325 -24.14 13.23 14.27
CA GLU A 325 -24.84 14.46 14.69
C GLU A 325 -23.89 15.63 14.99
N ALA A 326 -22.72 15.39 15.60
CA ALA A 326 -21.77 16.47 15.91
C ALA A 326 -21.10 17.01 14.63
N TRP A 327 -20.81 16.12 13.67
CA TRP A 327 -20.31 16.51 12.35
C TRP A 327 -21.38 17.26 11.53
N ALA A 328 -22.65 16.83 11.61
CA ALA A 328 -23.75 17.50 10.93
C ALA A 328 -24.02 18.91 11.49
N GLN A 329 -23.91 19.11 12.81
CA GLN A 329 -23.99 20.45 13.42
C GLN A 329 -22.83 21.35 12.98
N GLN A 330 -21.60 20.83 12.96
CA GLN A 330 -20.44 21.60 12.52
C GLN A 330 -20.53 21.98 11.03
N TYR A 331 -21.02 21.07 10.17
CA TYR A 331 -21.25 21.39 8.76
C TYR A 331 -22.31 22.47 8.57
N LYS A 332 -23.40 22.43 9.34
CA LYS A 332 -24.45 23.46 9.32
C LYS A 332 -23.94 24.82 9.77
N GLU A 333 -23.06 24.86 10.78
CA GLU A 333 -22.43 26.10 11.25
C GLU A 333 -21.43 26.66 10.21
N GLU A 334 -20.69 25.81 9.52
CA GLU A 334 -19.69 26.23 8.52
C GLU A 334 -20.30 26.64 7.17
N THR A 335 -21.41 26.01 6.76
CA THR A 335 -21.97 26.18 5.40
C THR A 335 -23.34 26.83 5.38
N GLY A 336 -24.05 26.89 6.51
CA GLY A 336 -25.42 27.40 6.59
C GLY A 336 -26.49 26.50 5.97
N GLU A 337 -26.11 25.34 5.42
CA GLU A 337 -27.02 24.38 4.79
C GLU A 337 -27.36 23.22 5.74
N ASP A 338 -28.65 22.92 5.89
CA ASP A 338 -29.12 21.73 6.61
C ASP A 338 -28.97 20.50 5.69
N ILE A 339 -28.21 19.51 6.11
CA ILE A 339 -28.13 18.23 5.39
C ILE A 339 -29.38 17.41 5.74
N SER A 340 -30.40 17.42 4.89
CA SER A 340 -31.53 16.49 5.00
C SER A 340 -31.14 15.14 4.41
N PHE A 341 -30.99 14.11 5.24
CA PHE A 341 -30.86 12.73 4.77
C PHE A 341 -32.26 12.15 4.52
N PHE A 342 -32.73 12.29 3.28
CA PHE A 342 -33.73 11.39 2.69
C PHE A 342 -33.13 10.71 1.46
#